data_AF-A0A5J6V3A9-F1
#
_entry.id   AF-A0A5J6V3A9-F1
#
_cell.length_a   1.000
_cell.length_b   1.000
_cell.length_c   1.000
_cell.angle_alpha   90.00
_cell.angle_beta   90.00
_cell.angle_gamma   90.00
#
_symmetry.space_group_name_H-M   'P 1'
#
loop_
_entity.id
_entity.type
_entity.pdbx_description
1 polymer ?
#
loop_
_entity_poly.entity_id
_entity_poly.type
_entity_poly.pdbx_seq_one_letter_code
_entity_poly.pdbx_strand_id
1 'polypeptide(L)'
;MWSATARSAASGCSGRGEAHREDGQIPRPISPHSLRHAAIANAVDAGVPLRDAHILAGHADPRTTGHYDRARGNLDRHGVHLLTAYVAGV
;
A
#
# COMPACT_ATOMS: atom_id res chain seq x y z
N MET A 1 -28.04 21.23 9.10
CA MET A 1 -28.35 21.08 10.54
C MET A 1 -27.92 19.67 10.96
N TRP A 2 -26.66 19.51 11.37
CA TRP A 2 -26.11 18.24 11.85
C TRP A 2 -26.08 18.33 13.37
N SER A 3 -26.95 17.57 14.06
CA SER A 3 -27.02 17.60 15.52
C SER A 3 -25.94 16.71 16.13
N ALA A 4 -25.16 17.30 17.03
CA ALA A 4 -24.19 16.65 17.88
C ALA A 4 -24.86 16.16 19.18
N THR A 5 -24.76 14.86 19.46
CA THR A 5 -24.99 14.30 20.81
C THR A 5 -23.68 13.71 21.30
N ALA A 6 -23.20 14.22 22.43
CA ALA A 6 -21.92 13.86 23.03
C ALA A 6 -22.02 12.60 23.90
N ARG A 7 -21.00 11.74 23.74
CA ARG A 7 -20.29 10.87 24.71
C ARG A 7 -21.09 10.01 25.72
N SER A 8 -20.82 8.70 25.71
CA SER A 8 -20.22 8.02 26.88
C SER A 8 -19.74 6.59 26.58
N ALA A 9 -18.82 6.13 27.42
CA ALA A 9 -18.37 4.76 27.69
C ALA A 9 -17.25 4.18 26.80
N ALA A 10 -16.04 4.22 27.37
CA ALA A 10 -14.99 3.26 27.07
C ALA A 10 -15.51 1.83 27.29
N SER A 11 -15.60 1.05 26.22
CA SER A 11 -15.68 -0.41 26.29
C SER A 11 -14.67 -0.98 25.31
N GLY A 12 -13.64 -1.59 25.87
CA GLY A 12 -12.55 -2.21 25.14
C GLY A 12 -13.04 -3.32 24.22
N CYS A 13 -12.52 -3.30 22.99
CA CYS A 13 -12.39 -4.45 22.11
C CYS A 13 -11.13 -4.23 21.24
N SER A 14 -9.98 -4.01 21.86
CA SER A 14 -8.70 -4.30 21.19
C SER A 14 -8.48 -5.80 21.27
N GLY A 15 -9.21 -6.55 20.44
CA GLY A 15 -9.03 -7.98 20.30
C GLY A 15 -7.57 -8.25 19.91
N ARG A 16 -6.82 -8.81 20.86
CA ARG A 16 -5.47 -9.36 20.65
C ARG A 16 -5.55 -10.42 19.55
N GLY A 17 -5.11 -10.05 18.36
CA GLY A 17 -4.75 -10.98 17.29
C GLY A 17 -3.24 -11.13 17.26
N GLU A 18 -2.63 -11.59 18.35
CA GLU A 18 -1.23 -12.05 18.33
C GLU A 18 -1.24 -13.46 17.73
N ALA A 19 -0.98 -13.54 16.43
CA ALA A 19 -0.76 -14.82 15.77
C ALA A 19 0.47 -15.51 16.38
N HIS A 20 0.29 -16.78 16.71
CA HIS A 20 1.32 -17.68 17.26
C HIS A 20 2.56 -17.71 16.37
N ARG A 21 3.72 -17.57 17.00
CA ARG A 21 5.04 -17.60 16.38
C ARG A 21 5.66 -18.97 16.61
N GLU A 22 5.98 -19.68 15.54
CA GLU A 22 7.03 -20.68 15.53
C GLU A 22 8.05 -20.23 14.46
N ASP A 23 9.25 -19.95 14.95
CA ASP A 23 10.52 -19.88 14.23
C ASP A 23 10.58 -19.03 12.94
N GLY A 24 10.76 -17.72 13.14
CA GLY A 24 11.22 -16.81 12.10
C GLY A 24 11.47 -15.44 12.68
N GLN A 25 12.71 -14.95 12.61
CA GLN A 25 13.17 -13.64 13.10
C GLN A 25 12.46 -12.48 12.39
N ILE A 26 11.19 -12.22 12.71
CA ILE A 26 10.46 -11.04 12.24
C ILE A 26 10.43 -10.02 13.38
N PRO A 27 11.17 -8.89 13.28
CA PRO A 27 11.39 -7.96 14.37
C PRO A 27 10.13 -7.18 14.79
N ARG A 28 9.02 -7.31 14.05
CA ARG A 28 7.77 -6.58 14.29
C ARG A 28 6.59 -7.54 14.41
N PRO A 29 5.62 -7.28 15.31
CA PRO A 29 4.39 -8.05 15.36
C PRO A 29 3.61 -7.94 14.05
N ILE A 30 3.17 -9.11 13.57
CA ILE A 30 2.28 -9.20 12.42
C ILE A 30 0.88 -8.75 12.88
N SER A 31 0.35 -7.73 12.23
CA SER A 31 -1.00 -7.23 12.42
C SER A 31 -1.73 -7.15 11.09
N PRO A 32 -3.06 -7.02 11.07
CA PRO A 32 -3.80 -6.80 9.83
C PRO A 32 -3.26 -5.62 9.00
N HIS A 33 -2.76 -4.58 9.69
CA HIS A 33 -2.15 -3.44 9.04
C HIS A 33 -0.80 -3.78 8.38
N SER A 34 0.05 -4.60 9.00
CA SER A 34 1.31 -5.03 8.37
C SER A 34 1.07 -5.91 7.15
N LEU A 35 0.05 -6.75 7.18
CA LEU A 35 -0.34 -7.58 6.03
C LEU A 35 -0.85 -6.70 4.87
N ARG A 36 -1.70 -5.70 5.15
CA ARG A 36 -2.16 -4.74 4.13
C ARG A 36 -0.98 -3.99 3.50
N HIS A 37 -0.02 -3.55 4.32
CA HIS A 37 1.21 -2.91 3.83
C HIS A 37 2.01 -3.84 2.90
N ALA A 38 2.22 -5.09 3.30
CA ALA A 38 2.95 -6.07 2.52
C ALA A 38 2.24 -6.40 1.19
N ALA A 39 0.91 -6.53 1.19
CA ALA A 39 0.13 -6.80 -0.01
C ALA A 39 0.27 -5.68 -1.06
N ILE A 40 0.14 -4.42 -0.64
CA ILE A 40 0.27 -3.27 -1.56
C ILE A 40 1.72 -3.17 -2.07
N ALA A 41 2.71 -3.33 -1.20
CA ALA A 41 4.13 -3.30 -1.59
C ALA A 41 4.45 -4.39 -2.62
N ASN A 42 4.02 -5.63 -2.36
CA ASN A 42 4.28 -6.77 -3.24
C ASN A 42 3.58 -6.64 -4.60
N ALA A 43 2.37 -6.07 -4.65
CA ALA A 43 1.68 -5.80 -5.91
C ALA A 43 2.48 -4.83 -6.79
N VAL A 44 2.99 -3.74 -6.18
CA VAL A 44 3.81 -2.76 -6.89
C VAL A 44 5.16 -3.36 -7.31
N ASP A 45 5.80 -4.14 -6.44
CA ASP A 45 7.06 -4.83 -6.73
C ASP A 45 6.90 -5.87 -7.86
N ALA A 46 5.74 -6.53 -7.95
CA ALA A 46 5.39 -7.45 -9.02
C ALA A 46 5.12 -6.75 -10.37
N GLY A 47 5.17 -5.41 -10.42
CA GLY A 47 4.96 -4.64 -11.64
C GLY A 47 3.49 -4.42 -12.01
N VAL A 48 2.55 -4.66 -11.09
CA VAL A 48 1.14 -4.29 -11.29
C VAL A 48 1.07 -2.77 -11.53
N PRO A 49 0.31 -2.30 -12.52
CA PRO A 49 0.15 -0.86 -12.76
C PRO A 49 -0.28 -0.14 -11.49
N LEU A 50 0.33 1.02 -11.21
CA LEU A 50 0.08 1.77 -9.97
C LEU A 50 -1.41 2.09 -9.75
N ARG A 51 -2.17 2.24 -10.85
CA ARG A 51 -3.62 2.42 -10.83
C ARG A 51 -4.36 1.23 -10.20
N ASP A 52 -3.98 0.01 -10.54
CA ASP A 52 -4.67 -1.18 -10.05
C ASP A 52 -4.21 -1.50 -8.62
N ALA A 53 -2.94 -1.26 -8.30
CA ALA A 53 -2.45 -1.28 -6.92
C ALA A 53 -3.14 -0.22 -6.04
N HIS A 54 -3.54 0.91 -6.60
CA HIS A 54 -4.30 1.94 -5.90
C HIS A 54 -5.75 1.53 -5.63
N ILE A 55 -6.40 0.87 -6.61
CA ILE A 55 -7.72 0.27 -6.42
C ILE A 55 -7.67 -0.80 -5.32
N LEU A 56 -6.66 -1.67 -5.36
CA LEU A 56 -6.39 -2.65 -4.31
C LEU A 56 -6.21 -1.99 -2.93
N ALA A 57 -5.51 -0.86 -2.88
CA ALA A 57 -5.26 -0.14 -1.65
C ALA A 57 -6.48 0.60 -1.11
N GLY A 58 -7.47 0.94 -1.95
CA GLY A 58 -8.66 1.71 -1.55
C GLY A 58 -8.32 3.10 -1.00
N HIS A 59 -7.25 3.71 -1.52
CA HIS A 59 -6.80 5.03 -1.07
C HIS A 59 -7.59 6.14 -1.76
N ALA A 60 -7.85 7.24 -1.05
CA ALA A 60 -8.55 8.40 -1.63
C ALA A 60 -7.63 9.27 -2.51
N ASP A 61 -6.32 9.28 -2.20
CA ASP A 61 -5.31 10.04 -2.94
C ASP A 61 -4.28 9.06 -3.53
N PRO A 62 -4.00 9.08 -4.85
CA PRO A 62 -2.98 8.23 -5.46
C PRO A 62 -1.57 8.40 -4.89
N ARG A 63 -1.26 9.56 -4.28
CA ARG A 63 0.05 9.82 -3.65
C ARG A 63 0.34 8.86 -2.51
N THR A 64 -0.69 8.42 -1.78
CA THR A 64 -0.50 7.50 -0.65
C THR A 64 -0.14 6.08 -1.12
N THR A 65 -0.60 5.67 -2.31
CA THR A 65 -0.13 4.45 -2.97
C THR A 65 1.24 4.66 -3.63
N GLY A 66 1.51 5.86 -4.16
CA GLY A 66 2.80 6.20 -4.76
C GLY A 66 4.01 6.04 -3.81
N HIS A 67 3.81 6.14 -2.50
CA HIS A 67 4.87 5.86 -1.52
C HIS A 67 5.39 4.41 -1.55
N TYR A 68 4.61 3.46 -2.07
CA TYR A 68 5.01 2.06 -2.18
C TYR A 68 5.88 1.80 -3.41
N ASP A 69 5.84 2.67 -4.42
CA ASP A 69 6.71 2.56 -5.59
C ASP A 69 8.15 3.01 -5.24
N ARG A 70 9.00 2.02 -4.97
CA ARG A 70 10.43 2.24 -4.67
C ARG A 70 11.21 2.66 -5.91
N ALA A 71 10.74 2.30 -7.10
CA ALA A 71 11.44 2.54 -8.35
C ALA A 71 10.86 3.73 -9.14
N ARG A 72 10.05 4.57 -8.49
CA ARG A 72 9.48 5.82 -9.02
C ARG A 72 10.52 6.81 -9.57
N GLY A 73 11.77 6.72 -9.10
CA GLY A 73 12.88 7.59 -9.52
C GLY A 73 13.84 6.93 -10.51
N ASN A 74 13.53 5.73 -11.02
CA ASN A 74 14.40 5.03 -11.94
C ASN A 74 14.31 5.63 -13.36
N LEU A 75 15.39 6.24 -13.82
CA LEU A 75 15.48 6.86 -15.14
C LEU A 75 15.40 5.84 -16.28
N ASP A 76 15.87 4.61 -16.09
CA ASP A 76 15.85 3.57 -17.14
C ASP A 76 14.42 3.18 -17.55
N ARG A 77 13.47 3.35 -16.63
CA ARG A 77 12.04 3.09 -16.86
C ARG A 77 11.26 4.37 -17.12
N HIS A 78 11.96 5.49 -17.37
CA HIS A 78 11.31 6.76 -17.61
C HIS A 78 10.50 6.72 -18.92
N GLY A 79 9.30 7.29 -18.88
CA GLY A 79 8.36 7.24 -20.01
C GLY A 79 8.92 7.84 -21.31
N VAL A 80 9.93 8.71 -21.23
CA VAL A 80 10.64 9.25 -22.41
C VAL A 80 11.30 8.14 -23.23
N HIS A 81 11.88 7.12 -22.60
CA HIS A 81 12.51 6.02 -23.34
C HIS A 81 11.45 5.19 -24.09
N LEU A 82 10.31 4.90 -23.46
CA LEU A 82 9.19 4.22 -24.10
C LEU A 82 8.58 5.05 -25.24
N LEU A 83 8.39 6.36 -25.02
CA LEU A 83 7.88 7.26 -26.05
C LEU A 83 8.84 7.36 -27.24
N THR A 84 10.15 7.44 -26.96
CA THR A 84 11.19 7.49 -28.00
C THR A 84 11.15 6.22 -28.84
N ALA A 85 11.08 5.04 -28.22
CA ALA A 85 10.94 3.76 -28.92
C ALA A 85 9.66 3.73 -29.78
N TYR A 86 8.53 4.14 -29.20
CA TYR A 86 7.25 4.20 -29.91
C TYR A 86 7.29 5.11 -31.15
N VAL A 87 7.87 6.30 -31.03
CA VAL A 87 7.98 7.27 -32.15
C VAL A 87 9.02 6.83 -33.17
N ALA A 88 10.13 6.22 -32.73
CA ALA A 88 11.16 5.68 -33.61
C ALA A 88 10.74 4.37 -34.31
N GLY A 89 9.65 3.74 -33.87
CA GLY A 89 9.14 2.49 -34.45
C GLY A 89 10.02 1.27 -34.16
N VAL A 90 10.78 1.31 -33.05
CA VAL A 90 11.68 0.22 -32.61
C VAL A 90 11.23 -0.41 -31.30
#